data_AF-A0A952AX57-F1
#
_entry.id   AF-A0A952AX57-F1
#
_cell.length_a   1.000
_cell.length_b   1.000
_cell.length_c   1.000
_cell.angle_alpha   90.00
_cell.angle_beta   90.00
_cell.angle_gamma   90.00
#
_symmetry.space_group_name_H-M   'P 1'
#
loop_
_entity.id
_entity.type
_entity.pdbx_description
1 polymer ?
#
loop_
_entity_poly.entity_id
_entity_poly.type
_entity_poly.pdbx_seq_one_letter_code
_entity_poly.pdbx_strand_id
1 'polypeptide(L)'
;MSDTNREIHELLVDYSDALRDGCIPAFLKSLTREEAERIASSWEFWDATEISRILNGVGFADKAVAPNVSLFISRVDAEIASRLKKSKASLPGKRRSRTGSAAKRESRA
;
A
#
# COMPACT_ATOMS: atom_id res chain seq x y z
N MET A 1 28.10 26.36 -20.92
CA MET A 1 27.44 26.63 -19.63
C MET A 1 28.09 25.69 -18.63
N SER A 2 28.56 26.20 -17.50
CA SER A 2 29.19 25.39 -16.45
C SER A 2 28.11 24.50 -15.82
N ASP A 3 27.97 23.31 -16.39
CA ASP A 3 27.08 22.27 -15.91
C ASP A 3 27.78 21.59 -14.74
N THR A 4 27.82 22.29 -13.62
CA THR A 4 28.48 21.81 -12.40
C THR A 4 27.51 20.84 -11.74
N ASN A 5 27.61 19.55 -12.11
CA ASN A 5 26.96 18.48 -11.37
C ASN A 5 27.21 18.66 -9.87
N ARG A 6 26.18 18.44 -9.05
CA ARG A 6 26.27 18.61 -7.61
C ARG A 6 27.39 17.75 -7.02
N GLU A 7 28.04 18.28 -6.00
CA GLU A 7 29.02 17.52 -5.24
C GLU A 7 28.33 16.53 -4.28
N ILE A 8 29.07 15.52 -3.82
CA ILE A 8 28.54 14.49 -2.91
C ILE A 8 27.90 15.09 -1.64
N HIS A 9 28.50 16.15 -1.10
CA HIS A 9 27.99 16.80 0.10
C HIS A 9 26.68 17.56 -0.16
N GLU A 10 26.53 18.18 -1.33
CA GLU A 10 25.27 18.83 -1.74
C GLU A 10 24.16 17.79 -1.96
N LEU A 11 24.50 16.66 -2.61
CA LEU A 11 23.58 15.53 -2.79
C LEU A 11 23.15 14.92 -1.44
N LEU A 12 24.01 14.93 -0.43
CA LEU A 12 23.68 14.47 0.92
C LEU A 12 22.70 15.40 1.63
N VAL A 13 22.85 16.72 1.45
CA VAL A 13 21.91 17.72 1.98
C VAL A 13 20.54 17.51 1.33
N ASP A 14 20.49 17.46 0.00
CA ASP A 14 19.26 17.22 -0.75
C ASP A 14 18.58 15.90 -0.37
N TYR A 15 19.35 14.83 -0.20
CA TYR A 15 18.84 13.54 0.27
C TYR A 15 18.23 13.66 1.67
N SER A 16 18.89 14.36 2.59
CA SER A 16 18.46 14.47 3.99
C SER A 16 17.19 15.31 4.11
N ASP A 17 17.05 16.38 3.33
CA ASP A 17 15.80 17.14 3.25
C ASP A 17 14.68 16.29 2.65
N ALA A 18 14.95 15.56 1.55
CA ALA A 18 13.97 14.66 0.96
C ALA A 18 13.57 13.51 1.89
N LEU A 19 14.48 13.06 2.73
CA LEU A 19 14.25 12.03 3.74
C LEU A 19 13.32 12.54 4.85
N ARG A 20 13.56 13.75 5.35
CA ARG A 20 12.70 14.42 6.35
C ARG A 20 11.29 14.64 5.82
N ASP A 21 11.18 15.07 4.56
CA ASP A 21 9.91 15.44 3.95
C ASP A 21 9.15 14.24 3.34
N GLY A 22 9.73 13.04 3.42
CA GLY A 22 9.13 11.80 2.91
C GLY A 22 9.09 11.71 1.37
N CYS A 23 9.94 12.46 0.68
CA CYS A 23 9.96 12.61 -0.77
C CYS A 23 11.23 12.07 -1.45
N ILE A 24 11.92 11.09 -0.84
CA ILE A 24 13.08 10.38 -1.42
C ILE A 24 12.91 10.02 -2.91
N PRO A 25 11.76 9.50 -3.38
CA PRO A 25 11.59 9.21 -4.81
C PRO A 25 11.74 10.43 -5.73
N ALA A 26 11.43 11.64 -5.26
CA ALA A 26 11.62 12.87 -6.02
C ALA A 26 13.11 13.26 -6.10
N PHE A 27 13.86 13.13 -5.00
CA PHE A 27 15.31 13.30 -5.00
C PHE A 27 15.98 12.32 -5.98
N LEU A 28 15.65 11.03 -5.93
CA LEU A 28 16.25 10.04 -6.83
C LEU A 28 15.96 10.33 -8.31
N LYS A 29 14.80 10.91 -8.62
CA LYS A 29 14.44 11.33 -9.98
C LYS A 29 15.13 12.62 -10.44
N SER A 30 15.61 13.45 -9.51
CA SER A 30 16.28 14.71 -9.84
C SER A 30 17.77 14.53 -10.14
N LEU A 31 18.33 13.34 -9.90
CA LEU A 31 19.71 13.02 -10.19
C LEU A 31 19.97 12.97 -11.69
N THR A 32 21.05 13.60 -12.13
CA THR A 32 21.64 13.30 -13.44
C THR A 32 22.25 11.89 -13.44
N ARG A 33 22.58 11.36 -14.61
CA ARG A 33 23.23 10.05 -14.70
C ARG A 33 24.58 10.06 -13.99
N GLU A 34 25.34 11.14 -14.17
CA GLU A 34 26.67 11.33 -13.61
C GLU A 34 26.61 11.45 -12.08
N GLU A 35 25.61 12.17 -11.54
CA GLU A 35 25.35 12.22 -10.11
C GLU A 35 24.95 10.86 -9.55
N ALA A 36 24.08 10.12 -10.26
CA ALA A 36 23.65 8.78 -9.87
C ALA A 36 24.82 7.78 -9.83
N GLU A 37 25.70 7.80 -10.84
CA GLU A 37 26.91 6.97 -10.87
C GLU A 37 27.86 7.34 -9.74
N ARG A 38 28.02 8.64 -9.47
CA ARG A 38 28.88 9.14 -8.39
C ARG A 38 28.39 8.68 -7.02
N ILE A 39 27.09 8.83 -6.70
CA ILE A 39 26.54 8.34 -5.42
C ILE A 39 26.63 6.81 -5.33
N ALA A 40 26.43 6.08 -6.43
CA ALA A 40 26.50 4.62 -6.43
C ALA A 40 27.91 4.12 -6.06
N SER A 41 28.94 4.86 -6.46
CA SER A 41 30.35 4.54 -6.17
C SER A 41 30.90 5.15 -4.88
N SER A 42 30.17 6.06 -4.22
CA SER A 42 30.65 6.78 -3.04
C SER A 42 30.24 6.07 -1.75
N TRP A 43 31.19 5.39 -1.12
CA TRP A 43 30.99 4.79 0.20
C TRP A 43 30.58 5.83 1.25
N GLU A 44 31.21 7.00 1.23
CA GLU A 44 30.95 8.11 2.14
C GLU A 44 29.50 8.59 2.07
N PHE A 45 28.93 8.65 0.86
CA PHE A 45 27.52 8.96 0.67
C PHE A 45 26.63 7.90 1.34
N TRP A 46 26.88 6.62 1.11
CA TRP A 46 26.07 5.54 1.67
C TRP A 46 26.10 5.51 3.20
N ASP A 47 27.27 5.61 3.82
CA ASP A 47 27.43 5.66 5.27
C ASP A 47 26.66 6.87 5.86
N ALA A 48 26.82 8.05 5.26
CA ALA A 48 26.12 9.25 5.72
C ALA A 48 24.60 9.12 5.55
N THR A 49 24.10 8.55 4.45
CA THR A 49 22.66 8.32 4.28
C THR A 49 22.09 7.30 5.27
N GLU A 50 22.88 6.33 5.71
CA GLU A 50 22.50 5.39 6.76
C GLU A 50 22.34 6.10 8.10
N ILE A 51 23.32 6.92 8.49
CA ILE A 51 23.24 7.74 9.70
C ILE A 51 22.02 8.67 9.64
N SER A 52 21.79 9.35 8.51
CA SER A 52 20.61 10.21 8.31
C SER A 52 19.30 9.43 8.45
N ARG A 53 19.21 8.18 7.97
CA ARG A 53 18.02 7.32 8.16
C ARG A 53 17.80 6.96 9.62
N ILE A 54 18.84 6.63 10.35
CA ILE A 54 18.74 6.31 11.79
C ILE A 54 18.25 7.55 12.54
N LEU A 55 18.88 8.70 12.32
CA LEU A 55 18.52 9.95 13.00
C LEU A 55 17.09 10.41 12.63
N ASN A 56 16.70 10.27 11.37
CA ASN A 56 15.33 10.53 10.94
C ASN A 56 14.34 9.58 11.63
N GLY A 57 14.65 8.28 11.68
CA GLY A 57 13.83 7.30 12.39
C GLY A 57 13.64 7.64 13.87
N VAL A 58 14.71 8.01 14.58
CA VAL A 58 14.66 8.42 15.98
C VAL A 58 13.85 9.71 16.15
N GLY A 59 14.08 10.73 15.32
CA GLY A 59 13.39 12.02 15.41
C GLY A 59 11.88 11.96 15.12
N PHE A 60 11.44 10.92 14.40
CA PHE A 60 10.04 10.69 14.08
C PHE A 60 9.41 9.47 14.79
N ALA A 61 10.16 8.77 15.66
CA ALA A 61 9.68 7.58 16.36
C ALA A 61 8.40 7.87 17.17
N ASP A 62 8.35 8.98 17.90
CA ASP A 62 7.18 9.39 18.69
C ASP A 62 6.00 9.87 17.83
N LYS A 63 6.27 10.22 16.56
CA LYS A 63 5.27 10.69 15.58
C LYS A 63 4.81 9.57 14.64
N ALA A 64 5.40 8.38 14.74
CA ALA A 64 5.03 7.24 13.93
C ALA A 64 3.63 6.75 14.32
N VAL A 65 2.63 7.15 13.54
CA VAL A 65 1.27 6.59 13.67
C VAL A 65 1.35 5.13 13.22
N ALA A 66 1.37 4.21 14.19
CA ALA A 66 1.25 2.80 13.89
C ALA A 66 -0.07 2.58 13.14
N PRO A 67 -0.04 2.04 11.90
CA PRO A 67 -1.26 1.78 11.16
C PRO A 67 -2.15 0.84 11.99
N ASN A 68 -3.44 1.13 12.05
CA ASN A 68 -4.39 0.30 12.78
C ASN A 68 -4.58 -1.04 12.05
N VAL A 69 -3.75 -2.02 12.41
CA VAL A 69 -3.75 -3.37 11.83
C VAL A 69 -5.11 -4.06 12.04
N SER A 70 -5.78 -3.79 13.16
CA SER A 70 -7.12 -4.34 13.46
C SER A 70 -8.17 -3.90 12.44
N LEU A 71 -8.10 -2.66 11.95
CA LEU A 71 -9.01 -2.15 10.93
C LEU A 71 -8.72 -2.76 9.55
N PHE A 72 -7.45 -3.02 9.23
CA PHE A 72 -7.06 -3.75 8.02
C PHE A 72 -7.60 -5.19 8.04
N ILE A 73 -7.36 -5.92 9.13
CA ILE A 73 -7.85 -7.29 9.32
C ILE A 73 -9.38 -7.32 9.20
N SER A 74 -10.08 -6.40 9.87
CA SER A 74 -11.55 -6.33 9.82
C SER A 74 -12.08 -6.13 8.39
N ARG A 75 -11.41 -5.33 7.56
CA ARG A 75 -11.78 -5.14 6.16
C ARG A 75 -11.57 -6.40 5.33
N VAL A 76 -10.44 -7.08 5.54
CA VAL A 76 -10.14 -8.36 4.86
C VAL A 76 -11.18 -9.42 5.23
N ASP A 77 -11.49 -9.57 6.51
CA ASP A 77 -12.50 -10.51 6.99
C ASP A 77 -13.89 -10.21 6.42
N ALA A 78 -14.28 -8.93 6.38
CA ALA A 78 -15.53 -8.50 5.77
C ALA A 78 -15.59 -8.84 4.27
N GLU A 79 -14.48 -8.68 3.56
CA GLU A 79 -14.40 -9.03 2.14
C GLU A 79 -14.46 -10.54 1.89
N ILE A 80 -13.75 -11.35 2.69
CA ILE A 80 -13.82 -12.81 2.65
C ILE A 80 -15.27 -13.26 2.91
N ALA A 81 -15.92 -12.74 3.96
CA ALA A 81 -17.30 -13.06 4.29
C ALA A 81 -18.26 -12.65 3.17
N SER A 82 -18.06 -11.50 2.54
CA SER A 82 -18.83 -11.03 1.38
C SER A 82 -18.71 -11.99 0.20
N ARG A 83 -17.48 -12.42 -0.14
CA ARG A 83 -17.23 -13.39 -1.22
C ARG A 83 -17.87 -14.75 -0.93
N LEU A 84 -17.79 -15.23 0.30
CA LEU A 84 -18.46 -16.48 0.74
C LEU A 84 -19.99 -16.38 0.67
N LYS A 85 -20.57 -15.23 0.99
CA LYS A 85 -22.02 -15.01 0.82
C LYS A 85 -22.40 -14.99 -0.67
N LYS A 86 -21.61 -14.32 -1.52
CA LYS A 86 -21.83 -14.29 -2.98
C LYS A 86 -21.74 -15.69 -3.60
N SER A 87 -20.78 -16.51 -3.19
CA SER A 87 -20.64 -17.89 -3.70
C SER A 87 -21.76 -18.82 -3.23
N LYS A 88 -22.32 -18.60 -2.05
CA LYS A 88 -23.53 -19.32 -1.57
C LYS A 88 -24.80 -18.86 -2.29
N ALA A 89 -24.91 -17.58 -2.65
CA ALA A 89 -26.04 -17.04 -3.39
C ALA A 89 -26.08 -17.51 -4.85
N SER A 90 -24.94 -17.90 -5.43
CA SER A 90 -24.86 -18.47 -6.79
C SER A 90 -25.23 -19.96 -6.88
N LEU A 91 -25.59 -20.62 -5.78
CA LEU A 91 -26.18 -21.96 -5.86
C LEU A 91 -27.63 -21.83 -6.37
N PRO A 92 -27.99 -22.47 -7.51
CA PRO A 92 -29.36 -22.43 -8.00
C PRO A 92 -30.28 -23.02 -6.94
N GLY A 93 -31.12 -22.17 -6.34
CA GLY A 93 -32.16 -22.60 -5.43
C GLY A 93 -32.97 -23.70 -6.10
N LYS A 94 -32.99 -24.89 -5.50
CA LYS A 94 -33.80 -26.03 -5.91
C LYS A 94 -35.25 -25.55 -6.02
N ARG A 95 -35.70 -25.21 -7.23
CA ARG A 95 -37.09 -24.82 -7.52
C ARG A 95 -37.98 -25.95 -7.01
N ARG A 96 -38.72 -25.70 -5.93
CA ARG A 96 -39.84 -26.57 -5.53
C ARG A 96 -40.81 -26.58 -6.70
N SER A 97 -40.82 -27.71 -7.41
CA SER A 97 -41.84 -28.05 -8.41
C SER A 97 -43.22 -27.91 -7.77
N ARG A 98 -43.95 -26.85 -8.13
CA ARG A 98 -45.41 -26.80 -7.96
C ARG A 98 -46.02 -27.69 -9.03
N THR A 99 -46.11 -28.98 -8.73
CA THR A 99 -46.92 -29.92 -9.50
C THR A 99 -48.32 -29.98 -8.90
N GLY A 100 -49.33 -29.66 -9.72
CA GLY A 100 -50.68 -30.22 -9.57
C GLY A 100 -51.75 -29.27 -9.02
N SER A 101 -52.21 -28.33 -9.85
CA SER A 101 -53.61 -27.93 -9.86
C SER A 101 -54.47 -28.98 -10.60
N ALA A 102 -55.75 -29.10 -10.19
CA ALA A 102 -56.83 -29.99 -10.68
C ALA A 102 -56.87 -31.35 -9.96
N ALA A 103 -57.99 -31.88 -9.44
CA ALA A 103 -59.42 -31.55 -9.39
C ALA A 103 -59.97 -32.31 -8.14
N LYS A 104 -61.11 -32.02 -7.50
CA LYS A 104 -62.49 -32.12 -8.01
C LYS A 104 -63.45 -31.85 -6.82
N ARG A 105 -64.61 -31.29 -7.18
CA ARG A 105 -65.81 -30.87 -6.43
C ARG A 105 -66.39 -31.81 -5.34
N GLU A 106 -67.22 -31.16 -4.50
CA GLU A 106 -68.48 -31.62 -3.85
C GLU A 106 -68.37 -32.67 -2.71
N SER A 107 -69.13 -32.62 -1.62
CA SER A 107 -70.30 -31.82 -1.22
C SER A 107 -70.39 -31.69 0.31
N ARG A 108 -71.01 -30.59 0.77
CA ARG A 108 -71.63 -30.46 2.10
C ARG A 108 -72.71 -31.53 2.30
N ALA A 109 -72.72 -32.16 3.46
CA ALA A 109 -73.90 -32.36 4.31
C ALA A 109 -73.41 -32.64 5.74
#